data_AF-E8NBM7-F1
#
_entry.id   AF-E8NBM7-F1
#
_cell.length_a   1.000
_cell.length_b   1.000
_cell.length_c   1.000
_cell.angle_alpha   90.00
_cell.angle_beta   90.00
_cell.angle_gamma   90.00
#
_symmetry.space_group_name_H-M   'P 1'
#
loop_
_entity.id
_entity.type
_entity.pdbx_description
1 polymer ?
#
loop_
_entity_poly.entity_id
_entity_poly.type
_entity_poly.pdbx_seq_one_letter_code
_entity_poly.pdbx_strand_id
1 'polypeptide(L)'
;MAGFWGRRKREEQDAADADLARRAELAIVAADERVRLTSDELDFARAELGDKATEDLAAALDSVKTHLAEAFQLHQLNHDEIPDTAEELRTRNARIIQLSKWAEDLLEERTLVLQPKIDAVRRAPEILARVRADRERLAERVPHAREVVERLAHRYSDTALQQIGGNPDEIDQLLDFAVHTAGVSERRREAGQREQASVALEAATEAVRRAESLLDAVDTFEIEALRAESTLAAVIDDSRGDLAEARRGPMTPIVTQAMVNLERALASLPPAGSRTDPFSSLSVLRQANAELDLARERAARPVPSQEQVEHAIDDADRQLAVARGLITGHRGWIGADARTRFVEAERLRAGLPLGPVAEDDRETALATARRTGALAAEALQIAQRDIEQSRPSDWGDGGGGGWGGGYGRGGGGGGGGNMVGGMLGGLVIGSLLGDIFDG
;
A
#
# COMPACT_ATOMS: atom_id res chain seq x y z
N MET A 1 71.98 -10.95 31.02
CA MET A 1 70.58 -11.17 30.59
C MET A 1 70.15 -10.35 29.37
N ALA A 2 70.88 -9.30 28.93
CA ALA A 2 70.48 -8.47 27.78
C ALA A 2 70.69 -9.09 26.38
N GLY A 3 71.58 -10.07 26.22
CA GLY A 3 71.89 -10.68 24.91
C GLY A 3 70.92 -11.79 24.43
N PHE A 4 70.01 -12.25 25.29
CA PHE A 4 69.01 -13.27 24.93
C PHE A 4 67.76 -12.63 24.30
N TRP A 5 67.33 -11.49 24.85
CA TRP A 5 66.23 -10.67 24.31
C TRP A 5 66.56 -10.08 22.93
N GLY A 6 67.80 -9.62 22.71
CA GLY A 6 68.22 -9.07 21.43
C GLY A 6 68.40 -10.09 20.29
N ARG A 7 68.66 -11.37 20.62
CA ARG A 7 68.69 -12.47 19.62
C ARG A 7 67.28 -12.89 19.23
N ARG A 8 66.42 -13.11 20.23
CA ARG A 8 65.01 -13.47 20.00
C ARG A 8 64.27 -12.42 19.16
N LYS A 9 64.51 -11.13 19.41
CA LYS A 9 63.93 -10.03 18.63
C LYS A 9 64.43 -9.99 17.17
N ARG A 10 65.68 -10.38 16.90
CA ARG A 10 66.21 -10.49 15.52
C ARG A 10 65.63 -11.71 14.81
N GLU A 11 65.57 -12.86 15.47
CA GLU A 11 64.94 -14.07 14.93
C GLU A 11 63.46 -13.85 14.58
N GLU A 12 62.72 -13.11 15.43
CA GLU A 12 61.33 -12.69 15.15
C GLU A 12 61.23 -11.73 13.95
N GLN A 13 62.19 -10.81 13.78
CA GLN A 13 62.23 -9.88 12.65
C GLN A 13 62.61 -10.58 11.34
N ASP A 14 63.61 -11.46 11.35
CA ASP A 14 64.04 -12.23 10.19
C ASP A 14 62.91 -13.16 9.70
N ALA A 15 62.17 -13.75 10.64
CA ALA A 15 60.98 -14.56 10.33
C ALA A 15 59.84 -13.72 9.71
N ALA A 16 59.61 -12.50 10.22
CA ALA A 16 58.61 -11.59 9.67
C ALA A 16 58.98 -11.10 8.26
N ASP A 17 60.26 -10.86 7.99
CA ASP A 17 60.74 -10.45 6.68
C ASP A 17 60.64 -11.58 5.66
N ALA A 18 60.97 -12.80 6.07
CA ALA A 18 60.79 -13.99 5.24
C ALA A 18 59.31 -14.25 4.92
N ASP A 19 58.39 -14.00 5.87
CA ASP A 19 56.96 -14.08 5.61
C ASP A 19 56.49 -13.00 4.63
N LEU A 20 56.96 -11.76 4.80
CA LEU A 20 56.65 -10.65 3.91
C LEU A 20 57.13 -10.91 2.47
N ALA A 21 58.35 -11.43 2.30
CA ALA A 21 58.90 -11.82 1.00
C ALA A 21 58.04 -12.90 0.32
N ARG A 22 57.70 -13.97 1.07
CA ARG A 22 56.81 -15.03 0.56
C ARG A 22 55.45 -14.50 0.14
N ARG A 23 54.88 -13.57 0.91
CA ARG A 23 53.60 -12.93 0.57
C ARG A 23 53.69 -12.08 -0.68
N ALA A 24 54.81 -11.38 -0.89
CA ALA A 24 55.04 -10.61 -2.10
C ALA A 24 55.14 -11.52 -3.34
N GLU A 25 55.85 -12.65 -3.24
CA GLU A 25 55.94 -13.66 -4.30
C GLU A 25 54.56 -14.25 -4.66
N LEU A 26 53.75 -14.60 -3.65
CA LEU A 26 52.41 -15.11 -3.90
C LEU A 26 51.49 -14.06 -4.53
N ALA A 27 51.57 -12.81 -4.07
CA ALA A 27 50.75 -11.72 -4.56
C ALA A 27 51.05 -11.38 -6.03
N ILE A 28 52.34 -11.29 -6.41
CA ILE A 28 52.69 -10.96 -7.80
C ILE A 28 52.26 -12.07 -8.78
N VAL A 29 52.37 -13.34 -8.38
CA VAL A 29 51.89 -14.48 -9.17
C VAL A 29 50.36 -14.47 -9.30
N ALA A 30 49.64 -14.19 -8.22
CA ALA A 30 48.18 -14.09 -8.24
C ALA A 30 47.70 -12.95 -9.17
N ALA A 31 48.35 -11.79 -9.10
CA ALA A 31 48.05 -10.65 -9.97
C ALA A 31 48.37 -10.94 -11.45
N ASP A 32 49.47 -11.63 -11.76
CA ASP A 32 49.82 -12.03 -13.13
C ASP A 32 48.79 -13.01 -13.72
N GLU A 33 48.39 -14.02 -12.95
CA GLU A 33 47.34 -14.95 -13.36
C GLU A 33 45.99 -14.23 -13.55
N ARG A 34 45.68 -13.26 -12.69
CA ARG A 34 44.48 -12.41 -12.84
C ARG A 34 44.53 -11.59 -14.13
N VAL A 35 45.69 -11.03 -14.50
CA VAL A 35 45.89 -10.31 -15.77
C VAL A 35 45.67 -11.25 -16.95
N ARG A 36 46.22 -12.47 -16.90
CA ARG A 36 46.06 -13.48 -17.94
C ARG A 36 44.57 -13.83 -18.15
N LEU A 37 43.88 -14.22 -17.08
CA LEU A 37 42.45 -14.57 -17.14
C LEU A 37 41.57 -13.39 -17.60
N THR A 38 41.87 -12.18 -17.13
CA THR A 38 41.12 -10.98 -17.52
C THR A 38 41.39 -10.58 -18.97
N SER A 39 42.59 -10.87 -19.49
CA SER A 39 42.90 -10.68 -20.93
C SER A 39 42.09 -11.64 -21.80
N ASP A 40 42.06 -12.94 -21.44
CA ASP A 40 41.28 -13.95 -22.16
C ASP A 40 39.78 -13.58 -22.18
N GLU A 41 39.25 -13.13 -21.04
CA GLU A 41 37.85 -12.69 -20.92
C GLU A 41 37.57 -11.39 -21.71
N LEU A 42 38.51 -10.45 -21.71
CA LEU A 42 38.41 -9.22 -22.49
C LEU A 42 38.37 -9.51 -24.00
N ASP A 43 39.18 -10.44 -24.48
CA ASP A 43 39.19 -10.82 -25.90
C ASP A 43 37.84 -11.43 -26.31
N PHE A 44 37.29 -12.32 -25.49
CA PHE A 44 35.93 -12.85 -25.68
C PHE A 44 34.89 -11.73 -25.67
N ALA A 45 34.90 -10.89 -24.64
CA ALA A 45 33.94 -9.80 -24.49
C ALA A 45 34.06 -8.78 -25.64
N ARG A 46 35.25 -8.54 -26.17
CA ARG A 46 35.45 -7.63 -27.30
C ARG A 46 34.87 -8.21 -28.59
N ALA A 47 35.05 -9.51 -28.80
CA ALA A 47 34.44 -10.23 -29.93
C ALA A 47 32.91 -10.24 -29.84
N GLU A 48 32.33 -10.38 -28.65
CA GLU A 48 30.88 -10.56 -28.49
C GLU A 48 30.08 -9.31 -28.09
N LEU A 49 30.68 -8.35 -27.38
CA LEU A 49 30.05 -7.10 -26.89
C LEU A 49 30.61 -5.85 -27.58
N GLY A 50 31.89 -5.86 -27.94
CA GLY A 50 32.55 -4.82 -28.73
C GLY A 50 33.35 -3.81 -27.95
N ASP A 51 34.22 -3.13 -28.71
CA ASP A 51 35.21 -2.18 -28.21
C ASP A 51 34.62 -1.16 -27.22
N LYS A 52 33.50 -0.52 -27.57
CA LYS A 52 32.85 0.48 -26.71
C LYS A 52 32.36 -0.10 -25.38
N ALA A 53 31.83 -1.33 -25.37
CA ALA A 53 31.33 -1.97 -24.17
C ALA A 53 32.45 -2.47 -23.25
N THR A 54 33.63 -2.70 -23.82
CA THR A 54 34.82 -3.25 -23.14
C THR A 54 35.89 -2.22 -22.83
N GLU A 55 35.68 -0.94 -23.19
CA GLU A 55 36.68 0.13 -23.11
C GLU A 55 37.27 0.30 -21.70
N ASP A 56 36.42 0.34 -20.67
CA ASP A 56 36.85 0.50 -19.28
C ASP A 56 37.71 -0.66 -18.77
N LEU A 57 37.36 -1.91 -19.15
CA LEU A 57 38.14 -3.09 -18.77
C LEU A 57 39.47 -3.13 -19.50
N ALA A 58 39.49 -2.75 -20.78
CA ALA A 58 40.72 -2.64 -21.56
C ALA A 58 41.68 -1.60 -20.96
N ALA A 59 41.17 -0.40 -20.63
CA ALA A 59 41.96 0.65 -20.01
C ALA A 59 42.50 0.24 -18.63
N ALA A 60 41.70 -0.44 -17.82
CA ALA A 60 42.13 -0.97 -16.53
C ALA A 60 43.23 -2.03 -16.69
N LEU A 61 43.08 -2.94 -17.65
CA LEU A 61 44.06 -3.98 -17.93
C LEU A 61 45.41 -3.39 -18.37
N ASP A 62 45.40 -2.35 -19.21
CA ASP A 62 46.62 -1.66 -19.64
C ASP A 62 47.31 -0.91 -18.47
N SER A 63 46.52 -0.28 -17.60
CA SER A 63 47.03 0.36 -16.38
C SER A 63 47.67 -0.67 -15.43
N VAL A 64 47.02 -1.83 -15.26
CA VAL A 64 47.53 -2.92 -14.44
C VAL A 64 48.82 -3.50 -15.00
N LYS A 65 48.89 -3.78 -16.31
CA LYS A 65 50.12 -4.26 -16.96
C LYS A 65 51.31 -3.32 -16.71
N THR A 66 51.07 -2.01 -16.75
CA THR A 66 52.09 -0.99 -16.50
C THR A 66 52.63 -1.05 -15.06
N HIS A 67 51.75 -1.13 -14.06
CA HIS A 67 52.13 -1.15 -12.64
C HIS A 67 52.65 -2.52 -12.20
N LEU A 68 52.19 -3.61 -12.81
CA LEU A 68 52.70 -4.95 -12.52
C LEU A 68 54.14 -5.10 -13.04
N ALA A 69 54.49 -4.42 -14.13
CA ALA A 69 55.89 -4.32 -14.58
C ALA A 69 56.80 -3.65 -13.53
N GLU A 70 56.31 -2.63 -12.81
CA GLU A 70 57.02 -2.05 -11.65
C GLU A 70 57.22 -3.10 -10.55
N ALA A 71 56.17 -3.87 -10.22
CA ALA A 71 56.27 -4.94 -9.22
C ALA A 71 57.30 -6.02 -9.59
N PHE A 72 57.36 -6.42 -10.87
CA PHE A 72 58.36 -7.38 -11.35
C PHE A 72 59.78 -6.80 -11.31
N GLN A 73 59.97 -5.51 -11.61
CA GLN A 73 61.27 -4.85 -11.47
C GLN A 73 61.72 -4.81 -10.01
N LEU A 74 60.82 -4.50 -9.08
CA LEU A 74 61.12 -4.52 -7.63
C LEU A 74 61.46 -5.93 -7.15
N HIS A 75 60.75 -6.94 -7.65
CA HIS A 75 61.05 -8.34 -7.32
C HIS A 75 62.42 -8.76 -7.85
N GLN A 76 62.79 -8.33 -9.06
CA GLN A 76 64.10 -8.60 -9.64
C GLN A 76 65.24 -7.97 -8.82
N LEU A 77 65.07 -6.74 -8.35
CA LEU A 77 66.05 -6.05 -7.50
C LEU A 77 66.26 -6.80 -6.17
N ASN A 78 65.19 -7.32 -5.57
CA ASN A 78 65.31 -8.11 -4.33
C ASN A 78 66.13 -9.41 -4.48
N HIS A 79 66.42 -9.83 -5.72
CA HIS A 79 67.14 -11.07 -6.05
C HIS A 79 68.43 -10.81 -6.84
N ASP A 80 68.91 -9.57 -6.90
CA ASP A 80 70.15 -9.25 -7.60
C ASP A 80 71.41 -9.67 -6.79
N GLU A 81 72.58 -9.56 -7.39
CA GLU A 81 73.85 -9.96 -6.76
C GLU A 81 74.35 -8.95 -5.70
N ILE A 82 73.68 -7.80 -5.55
CA ILE A 82 74.08 -6.71 -4.66
C ILE A 82 73.30 -6.83 -3.35
N PRO A 83 73.97 -7.02 -2.19
CA PRO A 83 73.25 -7.13 -0.92
C PRO A 83 72.52 -5.83 -0.54
N ASP A 84 71.19 -5.83 -0.62
CA ASP A 84 70.34 -4.75 -0.11
C ASP A 84 70.26 -4.75 1.43
N THR A 85 69.85 -3.62 2.00
CA THR A 85 69.50 -3.54 3.42
C THR A 85 68.14 -4.21 3.69
N ALA A 86 67.97 -4.75 4.91
CA ALA A 86 66.68 -5.34 5.32
C ALA A 86 65.51 -4.35 5.25
N GLU A 87 65.75 -3.04 5.39
CA GLU A 87 64.71 -2.01 5.28
C GLU A 87 64.28 -1.77 3.83
N GLU A 88 65.22 -1.81 2.88
CA GLU A 88 64.93 -1.74 1.44
C GLU A 88 64.10 -2.94 0.98
N LEU A 89 64.48 -4.16 1.39
CA LEU A 89 63.72 -5.38 1.10
C LEU A 89 62.29 -5.32 1.63
N ARG A 90 62.09 -4.87 2.88
CA ARG A 90 60.74 -4.69 3.45
C ARG A 90 59.92 -3.69 2.63
N THR A 91 60.52 -2.56 2.28
CA THR A 91 59.84 -1.49 1.53
C THR A 91 59.41 -1.98 0.15
N ARG A 92 60.29 -2.67 -0.57
CA ARG A 92 60.00 -3.20 -1.90
C ARG A 92 58.98 -4.34 -1.85
N ASN A 93 59.09 -5.29 -0.91
CA ASN A 93 58.10 -6.35 -0.74
C ASN A 93 56.71 -5.79 -0.37
N ALA A 94 56.64 -4.79 0.51
CA ALA A 94 55.38 -4.11 0.82
C ALA A 94 54.79 -3.41 -0.42
N ARG A 95 55.63 -2.79 -1.25
CA ARG A 95 55.22 -2.16 -2.51
C ARG A 95 54.71 -3.19 -3.54
N ILE A 96 55.39 -4.33 -3.68
CA ILE A 96 54.93 -5.44 -4.55
C ILE A 96 53.54 -5.91 -4.12
N ILE A 97 53.32 -6.14 -2.83
CA ILE A 97 52.00 -6.54 -2.30
C ILE A 97 50.96 -5.46 -2.59
N GLN A 98 51.30 -4.18 -2.38
CA GLN A 98 50.38 -3.07 -2.64
C GLN A 98 49.97 -3.00 -4.12
N LEU A 99 50.93 -3.09 -5.05
CA LEU A 99 50.69 -3.04 -6.49
C LEU A 99 49.88 -4.25 -6.95
N SER A 100 50.23 -5.44 -6.48
CA SER A 100 49.53 -6.69 -6.83
C SER A 100 48.08 -6.67 -6.34
N LYS A 101 47.86 -6.24 -5.10
CA LYS A 101 46.51 -6.11 -4.55
C LYS A 101 45.67 -5.09 -5.30
N TRP A 102 46.24 -3.91 -5.59
CA TRP A 102 45.54 -2.89 -6.37
C TRP A 102 45.16 -3.41 -7.77
N ALA A 103 46.04 -4.19 -8.40
CA ALA A 103 45.77 -4.82 -9.69
C ALA A 103 44.61 -5.81 -9.61
N GLU A 104 44.60 -6.70 -8.62
CA GLU A 104 43.51 -7.65 -8.40
C GLU A 104 42.17 -6.93 -8.16
N ASP A 105 42.14 -5.98 -7.22
CA ASP A 105 40.96 -5.21 -6.83
C ASP A 105 40.37 -4.45 -8.04
N LEU A 106 41.23 -3.78 -8.83
CA LEU A 106 40.79 -3.02 -10.01
C LEU A 106 40.23 -3.91 -11.12
N LEU A 107 40.90 -5.04 -11.41
CA LEU A 107 40.41 -5.97 -12.44
C LEU A 107 39.13 -6.67 -12.01
N GLU A 108 38.99 -7.02 -10.73
CA GLU A 108 37.74 -7.55 -10.16
C GLU A 108 36.58 -6.56 -10.32
N GLU A 109 36.74 -5.32 -9.87
CA GLU A 109 35.72 -4.27 -9.97
C GLU A 109 35.22 -4.12 -11.41
N ARG A 110 36.14 -4.03 -12.38
CA ARG A 110 35.78 -3.85 -13.80
C ARG A 110 35.17 -5.10 -14.42
N THR A 111 35.63 -6.28 -14.03
CA THR A 111 35.05 -7.55 -14.50
C THR A 111 33.61 -7.70 -14.01
N LEU A 112 33.33 -7.40 -12.73
CA LEU A 112 32.00 -7.53 -12.14
C LEU A 112 30.94 -6.67 -12.86
N VAL A 113 31.30 -5.49 -13.37
CA VAL A 113 30.41 -4.62 -14.15
C VAL A 113 30.05 -5.25 -15.50
N LEU A 114 30.99 -5.94 -16.14
CA LEU A 114 30.83 -6.52 -17.47
C LEU A 114 30.21 -7.92 -17.44
N GLN A 115 30.38 -8.64 -16.33
CA GLN A 115 29.98 -10.04 -16.15
C GLN A 115 28.52 -10.33 -16.56
N PRO A 116 27.50 -9.53 -16.17
CA PRO A 116 26.12 -9.83 -16.54
C PRO A 116 25.89 -9.82 -18.06
N LYS A 117 26.62 -8.96 -18.78
CA LYS A 117 26.53 -8.86 -20.26
C LYS A 117 27.21 -10.05 -20.92
N ILE A 118 28.38 -10.45 -20.41
CA ILE A 118 29.11 -11.65 -20.85
C ILE A 118 28.24 -12.89 -20.66
N ASP A 119 27.63 -13.04 -19.48
CA ASP A 119 26.76 -14.18 -19.15
C ASP A 119 25.52 -14.22 -20.04
N ALA A 120 24.96 -13.06 -20.40
CA ALA A 120 23.84 -12.97 -21.32
C ALA A 120 24.22 -13.47 -22.73
N VAL A 121 25.37 -13.03 -23.25
CA VAL A 121 25.89 -13.50 -24.55
C VAL A 121 26.15 -15.00 -24.52
N ARG A 122 26.83 -15.51 -23.49
CA ARG A 122 27.16 -16.94 -23.38
C ARG A 122 25.91 -17.83 -23.39
N ARG A 123 24.84 -17.36 -22.77
CA ARG A 123 23.55 -18.06 -22.72
C ARG A 123 22.69 -17.87 -23.98
N ALA A 124 22.97 -16.87 -24.82
CA ALA A 124 22.13 -16.58 -25.98
C ALA A 124 21.93 -17.80 -26.92
N PRO A 125 22.96 -18.59 -27.28
CA PRO A 125 22.77 -19.79 -28.10
C PRO A 125 21.87 -20.85 -27.44
N GLU A 126 22.01 -21.04 -26.13
CA GLU A 126 21.16 -21.96 -25.36
C GLU A 126 19.71 -21.49 -25.34
N ILE A 127 19.47 -20.19 -25.11
CA ILE A 127 18.12 -19.59 -25.12
C ILE A 127 17.49 -19.72 -26.51
N LEU A 128 18.25 -19.48 -27.59
CA LEU A 128 17.77 -19.65 -28.97
C LEU A 128 17.39 -21.11 -29.26
N ALA A 129 18.22 -22.07 -28.84
CA ALA A 129 17.91 -23.50 -28.97
C ALA A 129 16.64 -23.86 -28.19
N ARG A 130 16.49 -23.31 -26.98
CA ARG A 130 15.30 -23.49 -26.16
C ARG A 130 14.05 -22.92 -26.81
N VAL A 131 14.09 -21.72 -27.40
CA VAL A 131 12.95 -21.13 -28.14
C VAL A 131 12.46 -22.06 -29.25
N ARG A 132 13.39 -22.70 -29.98
CA ARG A 132 13.04 -23.68 -31.04
C ARG A 132 12.44 -24.96 -30.48
N ALA A 133 13.01 -25.51 -29.42
CA ALA A 133 12.47 -26.71 -28.76
C ALA A 133 11.10 -26.44 -28.12
N ASP A 134 10.93 -25.28 -27.49
CA ASP A 134 9.66 -24.84 -26.91
C ASP A 134 8.60 -24.64 -28.01
N ARG A 135 8.98 -24.08 -29.17
CA ARG A 135 8.11 -23.99 -30.34
C ARG A 135 7.55 -25.35 -30.76
N GLU A 136 8.40 -26.36 -30.90
CA GLU A 136 8.00 -27.71 -31.30
C GLU A 136 7.06 -28.32 -30.26
N ARG A 137 7.45 -28.29 -28.98
CA ARG A 137 6.64 -28.80 -27.87
C ARG A 137 5.26 -28.14 -27.78
N LEU A 138 5.19 -26.81 -27.88
CA LEU A 138 3.93 -26.09 -27.75
C LEU A 138 3.03 -26.29 -28.98
N ALA A 139 3.61 -26.41 -30.18
CA ALA A 139 2.86 -26.68 -31.40
C ALA A 139 2.10 -28.02 -31.36
N GLU A 140 2.67 -29.04 -30.71
CA GLU A 140 2.00 -30.33 -30.52
C GLU A 140 0.73 -30.22 -29.65
N ARG A 141 0.64 -29.21 -28.77
CA ARG A 141 -0.54 -28.98 -27.90
C ARG A 141 -1.66 -28.22 -28.62
N VAL A 142 -1.36 -27.47 -29.68
CA VAL A 142 -2.34 -26.58 -30.34
C VAL A 142 -3.58 -27.32 -30.88
N PRO A 143 -3.46 -28.47 -31.57
CA PRO A 143 -4.65 -29.21 -32.04
C PRO A 143 -5.59 -29.60 -30.89
N HIS A 144 -5.03 -30.06 -29.77
CA HIS A 144 -5.84 -30.40 -28.60
C HIS A 144 -6.52 -29.16 -27.99
N ALA A 145 -5.83 -28.03 -27.91
CA ALA A 145 -6.42 -26.78 -27.44
C ALA A 145 -7.60 -26.34 -28.33
N ARG A 146 -7.52 -26.53 -29.65
CA ARG A 146 -8.63 -26.27 -30.59
C ARG A 146 -9.84 -27.15 -30.28
N GLU A 147 -9.64 -28.46 -30.07
CA GLU A 147 -10.71 -29.40 -29.69
C GLU A 147 -11.35 -29.03 -28.34
N VAL A 148 -10.55 -28.57 -27.38
CA VAL A 148 -11.05 -28.10 -26.07
C VAL A 148 -11.93 -26.87 -26.25
N VAL A 149 -11.49 -25.86 -26.97
CA VAL A 149 -12.26 -24.64 -27.23
C VAL A 149 -13.57 -24.96 -27.97
N GLU A 150 -13.53 -25.83 -28.99
CA GLU A 150 -14.74 -26.26 -29.73
C GLU A 150 -15.72 -27.00 -28.81
N ARG A 151 -15.23 -27.92 -27.96
CA ARG A 151 -16.06 -28.60 -26.96
C ARG A 151 -16.72 -27.61 -26.00
N LEU A 152 -15.96 -26.63 -25.51
CA LEU A 152 -16.45 -25.62 -24.57
C LEU A 152 -17.47 -24.68 -25.21
N ALA A 153 -17.37 -24.41 -26.52
CA ALA A 153 -18.33 -23.61 -27.29
C ALA A 153 -19.76 -24.19 -27.33
N HIS A 154 -19.91 -25.50 -27.06
CA HIS A 154 -21.22 -26.12 -26.89
C HIS A 154 -21.85 -25.86 -25.51
N ARG A 155 -21.05 -25.55 -24.49
CA ARG A 155 -21.52 -25.36 -23.10
C ARG A 155 -21.58 -23.89 -22.68
N TYR A 156 -20.62 -23.09 -23.12
CA TYR A 156 -20.44 -21.72 -22.70
C TYR A 156 -20.77 -20.73 -23.82
N SER A 157 -21.22 -19.53 -23.44
CA SER A 157 -21.49 -18.46 -24.40
C SER A 157 -20.20 -17.92 -25.03
N ASP A 158 -20.33 -17.24 -26.16
CA ASP A 158 -19.20 -16.62 -26.85
C ASP A 158 -18.53 -15.54 -25.97
N THR A 159 -19.29 -14.88 -25.08
CA THR A 159 -18.76 -13.90 -24.11
C THR A 159 -17.90 -14.57 -23.04
N ALA A 160 -18.32 -15.74 -22.53
CA ALA A 160 -17.54 -16.49 -21.56
C ALA A 160 -16.22 -16.98 -22.16
N LEU A 161 -16.26 -17.38 -23.43
CA LEU A 161 -15.11 -17.89 -24.16
C LEU A 161 -14.22 -16.79 -24.73
N GLN A 162 -14.55 -15.51 -24.58
CA GLN A 162 -13.78 -14.41 -25.17
C GLN A 162 -12.29 -14.45 -24.78
N GLN A 163 -11.98 -14.94 -23.57
CA GLN A 163 -10.60 -15.06 -23.07
C GLN A 163 -9.80 -16.23 -23.69
N ILE A 164 -10.48 -17.21 -24.31
CA ILE A 164 -9.84 -18.42 -24.86
C ILE A 164 -10.16 -18.70 -26.33
N GLY A 165 -11.21 -18.09 -26.90
CA GLY A 165 -11.74 -18.43 -28.21
C GLY A 165 -10.82 -18.07 -29.39
N GLY A 166 -10.05 -16.99 -29.26
CA GLY A 166 -9.03 -16.59 -30.25
C GLY A 166 -7.65 -17.18 -30.01
N ASN A 167 -7.44 -17.84 -28.86
CA ASN A 167 -6.11 -18.22 -28.40
C ASN A 167 -5.41 -19.20 -29.35
N PRO A 168 -6.05 -20.25 -29.92
CA PRO A 168 -5.32 -21.22 -30.74
C PRO A 168 -4.67 -20.63 -32.01
N ASP A 169 -5.36 -19.70 -32.69
CA ASP A 169 -4.79 -19.02 -33.86
C ASP A 169 -3.71 -18.01 -33.45
N GLU A 170 -3.92 -17.30 -32.32
CA GLU A 170 -2.91 -16.39 -31.76
C GLU A 170 -1.64 -17.15 -31.32
N ILE A 171 -1.80 -18.33 -30.72
CA ILE A 171 -0.69 -19.21 -30.32
C ILE A 171 0.16 -19.55 -31.54
N ASP A 172 -0.43 -20.02 -32.64
CA ASP A 172 0.32 -20.33 -33.87
C ASP A 172 1.11 -19.11 -34.38
N GLN A 173 0.49 -17.92 -34.38
CA GLN A 173 1.15 -16.68 -34.79
C GLN A 173 2.31 -16.29 -33.88
N LEU A 174 2.14 -16.41 -32.55
CA LEU A 174 3.18 -16.12 -31.57
C LEU A 174 4.35 -17.09 -31.71
N LEU A 175 4.05 -18.36 -31.95
CA LEU A 175 5.01 -19.43 -32.15
C LEU A 175 5.81 -19.22 -33.45
N ASP A 176 5.18 -18.82 -34.55
CA ASP A 176 5.86 -18.42 -35.79
C ASP A 176 6.73 -17.17 -35.59
N PHE A 177 6.18 -16.16 -34.92
CA PHE A 177 6.89 -14.93 -34.60
C PHE A 177 8.14 -15.21 -33.74
N ALA A 178 8.05 -16.12 -32.77
CA ALA A 178 9.17 -16.51 -31.92
C ALA A 178 10.33 -17.08 -32.74
N VAL A 179 10.07 -18.05 -33.63
CA VAL A 179 11.10 -18.66 -34.49
C VAL A 179 11.69 -17.64 -35.47
N HIS A 180 10.83 -16.82 -36.09
CA HIS A 180 11.28 -15.78 -37.01
C HIS A 180 12.24 -14.82 -36.31
N THR A 181 11.86 -14.35 -35.13
CA THR A 181 12.61 -13.36 -34.36
C THR A 181 13.88 -13.96 -33.75
N ALA A 182 13.87 -15.24 -33.36
CA ALA A 182 15.09 -15.98 -33.01
C ALA A 182 16.09 -16.01 -34.17
N GLY A 183 15.62 -16.27 -35.39
CA GLY A 183 16.48 -16.19 -36.59
C GLY A 183 16.97 -14.76 -36.90
N VAL A 184 16.18 -13.73 -36.58
CA VAL A 184 16.64 -12.33 -36.66
C VAL A 184 17.76 -12.09 -35.65
N SER A 185 17.63 -12.57 -34.41
CA SER A 185 18.65 -12.44 -33.37
C SER A 185 20.00 -13.01 -33.81
N GLU A 186 20.01 -14.22 -34.38
CA GLU A 186 21.22 -14.86 -34.91
C GLU A 186 21.88 -14.03 -36.01
N ARG A 187 21.13 -13.62 -37.04
CA ARG A 187 21.67 -12.81 -38.14
C ARG A 187 22.21 -11.45 -37.66
N ARG A 188 21.54 -10.82 -36.70
CA ARG A 188 21.98 -9.53 -36.13
C ARG A 188 23.28 -9.72 -35.35
N ARG A 189 23.41 -10.81 -34.59
CA ARG A 189 24.63 -11.16 -33.87
C ARG A 189 25.81 -11.38 -34.83
N GLU A 190 25.60 -12.15 -35.90
CA GLU A 190 26.60 -12.38 -36.95
C GLU A 190 27.03 -11.08 -37.66
N ALA A 191 26.11 -10.12 -37.79
CA ALA A 191 26.37 -8.80 -38.36
C ALA A 191 26.99 -7.79 -37.36
N GLY A 192 27.31 -8.21 -36.13
CA GLY A 192 27.84 -7.33 -35.07
C GLY A 192 26.82 -6.37 -34.43
N GLN A 193 25.53 -6.53 -34.73
CA GLN A 193 24.42 -5.70 -34.27
C GLN A 193 23.84 -6.24 -32.96
N ARG A 194 24.64 -6.15 -31.89
CA ARG A 194 24.43 -6.86 -30.61
C ARG A 194 23.18 -6.41 -29.85
N GLU A 195 22.95 -5.11 -29.78
CA GLU A 195 21.75 -4.56 -29.11
C GLU A 195 20.49 -5.05 -29.81
N GLN A 196 20.46 -5.01 -31.14
CA GLN A 196 19.35 -5.51 -31.95
C GLN A 196 19.17 -7.03 -31.81
N ALA A 197 20.27 -7.78 -31.68
CA ALA A 197 20.22 -9.21 -31.44
C ALA A 197 19.61 -9.54 -30.07
N SER A 198 19.97 -8.79 -29.01
CA SER A 198 19.40 -8.96 -27.67
C SER A 198 17.90 -8.69 -27.66
N VAL A 199 17.47 -7.57 -28.24
CA VAL A 199 16.04 -7.21 -28.31
C VAL A 199 15.25 -8.27 -29.08
N ALA A 200 15.80 -8.82 -30.17
CA ALA A 200 15.17 -9.90 -30.90
C ALA A 200 15.08 -11.20 -30.06
N LEU A 201 16.12 -11.54 -29.28
CA LEU A 201 16.11 -12.71 -28.41
C LEU A 201 15.05 -12.60 -27.30
N GLU A 202 14.95 -11.43 -26.67
CA GLU A 202 13.94 -11.13 -25.66
C GLU A 202 12.54 -11.25 -26.23
N ALA A 203 12.30 -10.64 -27.40
CA ALA A 203 11.00 -10.72 -28.08
C ALA A 203 10.62 -12.16 -28.46
N ALA A 204 11.58 -12.98 -28.91
CA ALA A 204 11.34 -14.39 -29.20
C ALA A 204 10.99 -15.19 -27.94
N THR A 205 11.70 -14.94 -26.84
CA THR A 205 11.47 -15.60 -25.54
C THR A 205 10.09 -15.23 -24.98
N GLU A 206 9.73 -13.94 -25.04
CA GLU A 206 8.44 -13.45 -24.56
C GLU A 206 7.27 -14.00 -25.39
N ALA A 207 7.44 -14.13 -26.71
CA ALA A 207 6.42 -14.72 -27.57
C ALA A 207 6.13 -16.19 -27.21
N VAL A 208 7.16 -17.00 -26.93
CA VAL A 208 6.99 -18.37 -26.43
C VAL A 208 6.27 -18.37 -25.08
N ARG A 209 6.68 -17.52 -24.14
CA ARG A 209 6.07 -17.42 -22.81
C ARG A 209 4.58 -17.06 -22.90
N ARG A 210 4.22 -16.14 -23.80
CA ARG A 210 2.82 -15.76 -24.06
C ARG A 210 2.04 -16.91 -24.67
N ALA A 211 2.61 -17.62 -25.66
CA ALA A 211 1.97 -18.80 -26.24
C ALA A 211 1.69 -19.90 -25.20
N GLU A 212 2.65 -20.16 -24.31
CA GLU A 212 2.49 -21.09 -23.19
C GLU A 212 1.37 -20.65 -22.23
N SER A 213 1.36 -19.36 -21.85
CA SER A 213 0.32 -18.80 -20.97
C SER A 213 -1.09 -18.91 -21.59
N LEU A 214 -1.22 -18.73 -22.90
CA LEU A 214 -2.50 -18.88 -23.61
C LEU A 214 -2.96 -20.34 -23.69
N LEU A 215 -2.04 -21.29 -23.86
CA LEU A 215 -2.35 -22.73 -23.80
C LEU A 215 -2.81 -23.13 -22.40
N ASP A 216 -2.09 -22.68 -21.37
CA ASP A 216 -2.43 -22.99 -19.99
C ASP A 216 -3.80 -22.39 -19.60
N ALA A 217 -4.14 -21.20 -20.12
CA ALA A 217 -5.47 -20.62 -19.94
C ALA A 217 -6.59 -21.47 -20.57
N VAL A 218 -6.34 -22.11 -21.72
CA VAL A 218 -7.31 -23.06 -22.32
C VAL A 218 -7.47 -24.29 -21.42
N ASP A 219 -6.36 -24.81 -20.88
CA ASP A 219 -6.37 -26.00 -20.03
C ASP A 219 -7.09 -25.76 -18.69
N THR A 220 -6.95 -24.58 -18.09
CA THR A 220 -7.57 -24.25 -16.79
C THR A 220 -9.01 -23.75 -16.89
N PHE A 221 -9.43 -23.25 -18.05
CA PHE A 221 -10.73 -22.59 -18.22
C PHE A 221 -11.91 -23.44 -17.75
N GLU A 222 -11.96 -24.73 -18.10
CA GLU A 222 -13.09 -25.60 -17.75
C GLU A 222 -13.23 -25.76 -16.23
N ILE A 223 -12.11 -25.87 -15.51
CA ILE A 223 -12.09 -25.96 -14.04
C ILE A 223 -12.58 -24.65 -13.42
N GLU A 224 -12.14 -23.51 -13.96
CA GLU A 224 -12.55 -22.19 -13.48
C GLU A 224 -14.03 -21.93 -13.72
N ALA A 225 -14.53 -22.30 -14.90
CA ALA A 225 -15.95 -22.17 -15.25
C ALA A 225 -16.83 -23.05 -14.36
N LEU A 226 -16.43 -24.30 -14.07
CA LEU A 226 -17.12 -25.17 -13.12
C LEU A 226 -17.15 -24.60 -11.70
N ARG A 227 -16.05 -24.00 -11.24
CA ARG A 227 -16.01 -23.31 -9.94
C ARG A 227 -16.91 -22.09 -9.91
N ALA A 228 -16.95 -21.32 -10.99
CA ALA A 228 -17.84 -20.17 -11.13
C ALA A 228 -19.31 -20.61 -11.12
N GLU A 229 -19.67 -21.70 -11.82
CA GLU A 229 -21.02 -22.29 -11.79
C GLU A 229 -21.41 -22.74 -10.37
N SER A 230 -20.54 -23.48 -9.68
CA SER A 230 -20.81 -23.94 -8.30
C SER A 230 -20.97 -22.75 -7.34
N THR A 231 -20.17 -21.71 -7.52
CA THR A 231 -20.24 -20.50 -6.69
C THR A 231 -21.51 -19.71 -7.00
N LEU A 232 -21.88 -19.58 -8.27
CA LEU A 232 -23.10 -18.93 -8.71
C LEU A 232 -24.34 -19.60 -8.10
N ALA A 233 -24.38 -20.93 -8.05
CA ALA A 233 -25.47 -21.66 -7.41
C ALA A 233 -25.62 -21.30 -5.91
N ALA A 234 -24.51 -21.23 -5.17
CA ALA A 234 -24.52 -20.81 -3.77
C ALA A 234 -24.98 -19.35 -3.60
N VAL A 235 -24.43 -18.44 -4.42
CA VAL A 235 -24.79 -17.01 -4.37
C VAL A 235 -26.26 -16.79 -4.73
N ILE A 236 -26.85 -17.57 -5.64
CA ILE A 236 -28.28 -17.48 -5.96
C ILE A 236 -29.15 -17.81 -4.74
N ASP A 237 -28.81 -18.86 -3.99
CA ASP A 237 -29.56 -19.24 -2.79
C ASP A 237 -29.38 -18.24 -1.67
N ASP A 238 -28.15 -17.75 -1.46
CA ASP A 238 -27.86 -16.68 -0.49
C ASP A 238 -28.63 -15.39 -0.85
N SER A 239 -28.59 -14.94 -2.10
CA SER A 239 -29.33 -13.76 -2.58
C SER A 239 -30.84 -13.86 -2.33
N ARG A 240 -31.44 -15.05 -2.47
CA ARG A 240 -32.86 -15.26 -2.16
C ARG A 240 -33.13 -15.12 -0.67
N GLY A 241 -32.22 -15.62 0.17
CA GLY A 241 -32.24 -15.43 1.62
C GLY A 241 -32.13 -13.96 2.01
N ASP A 242 -31.17 -13.23 1.42
CA ASP A 242 -30.94 -11.82 1.66
C ASP A 242 -32.13 -10.95 1.25
N LEU A 243 -32.79 -11.25 0.12
CA LEU A 243 -34.04 -10.59 -0.26
C LEU A 243 -35.16 -10.84 0.76
N ALA A 244 -35.28 -12.06 1.28
CA ALA A 244 -36.27 -12.38 2.30
C ALA A 244 -35.97 -11.71 3.66
N GLU A 245 -34.69 -11.54 4.00
CA GLU A 245 -34.27 -10.78 5.18
C GLU A 245 -34.48 -9.27 4.99
N ALA A 246 -34.09 -8.71 3.84
CA ALA A 246 -34.27 -7.30 3.52
C ALA A 246 -35.74 -6.87 3.62
N ARG A 247 -36.68 -7.71 3.15
CA ARG A 247 -38.14 -7.48 3.28
C ARG A 247 -38.63 -7.37 4.73
N ARG A 248 -37.90 -7.94 5.70
CA ARG A 248 -38.21 -7.88 7.14
C ARG A 248 -37.56 -6.68 7.83
N GLY A 249 -36.63 -6.01 7.17
CA GLY A 249 -35.91 -4.84 7.68
C GLY A 249 -36.55 -3.50 7.29
N PRO A 250 -35.86 -2.37 7.56
CA PRO A 250 -36.33 -1.04 7.18
C PRO A 250 -36.40 -0.85 5.66
N MET A 251 -37.59 -0.56 5.14
CA MET A 251 -37.86 -0.38 3.71
C MET A 251 -37.65 1.07 3.26
N THR A 252 -36.40 1.53 3.26
CA THR A 252 -36.05 2.84 2.68
C THR A 252 -36.11 2.78 1.14
N PRO A 253 -36.22 3.92 0.44
CA PRO A 253 -36.18 3.94 -1.03
C PRO A 253 -34.91 3.30 -1.62
N ILE A 254 -33.76 3.49 -0.95
CA ILE A 254 -32.47 2.93 -1.37
C ILE A 254 -32.47 1.40 -1.24
N VAL A 255 -32.98 0.85 -0.13
CA VAL A 255 -33.13 -0.60 0.06
C VAL A 255 -34.08 -1.19 -0.97
N THR A 256 -35.22 -0.54 -1.20
CA THR A 256 -36.21 -0.99 -2.20
C THR A 256 -35.61 -1.05 -3.60
N GLN A 257 -34.84 -0.02 -3.99
CA GLN A 257 -34.17 0.01 -5.28
C GLN A 257 -33.09 -1.08 -5.42
N ALA A 258 -32.29 -1.30 -4.37
CA ALA A 258 -31.27 -2.35 -4.36
C ALA A 258 -31.89 -3.76 -4.46
N MET A 259 -33.01 -4.00 -3.76
CA MET A 259 -33.78 -5.24 -3.90
C MET A 259 -34.29 -5.45 -5.32
N VAL A 260 -34.83 -4.42 -5.97
CA VAL A 260 -35.29 -4.50 -7.37
C VAL A 260 -34.12 -4.81 -8.32
N ASN A 261 -32.94 -4.25 -8.08
CA ASN A 261 -31.75 -4.54 -8.88
C ASN A 261 -31.31 -6.01 -8.72
N LEU A 262 -31.31 -6.52 -7.49
CA LEU A 262 -30.98 -7.92 -7.21
C LEU A 262 -32.02 -8.90 -7.79
N GLU A 263 -33.32 -8.59 -7.65
CA GLU A 263 -34.38 -9.37 -8.29
C GLU A 263 -34.25 -9.40 -9.81
N ARG A 264 -33.89 -8.26 -10.42
CA ARG A 264 -33.62 -8.18 -11.87
C ARG A 264 -32.40 -9.02 -12.26
N ALA A 265 -31.32 -8.97 -11.49
CA ALA A 265 -30.12 -9.78 -11.73
C ALA A 265 -30.44 -11.28 -11.67
N LEU A 266 -31.20 -11.72 -10.66
CA LEU A 266 -31.68 -13.10 -10.55
C LEU A 266 -32.59 -13.50 -11.71
N ALA A 267 -33.49 -12.62 -12.14
CA ALA A 267 -34.40 -12.87 -13.26
C ALA A 267 -33.69 -12.89 -14.63
N SER A 268 -32.55 -12.21 -14.77
CA SER A 268 -31.74 -12.22 -15.99
C SER A 268 -30.86 -13.46 -16.16
N LEU A 269 -30.81 -14.35 -15.15
CA LEU A 269 -30.02 -15.56 -15.23
C LEU A 269 -30.54 -16.46 -16.36
N PRO A 270 -29.63 -17.01 -17.18
CA PRO A 270 -30.00 -17.84 -18.32
C PRO A 270 -30.69 -19.14 -17.84
N PRO A 271 -31.67 -19.67 -18.61
CA PRO A 271 -32.36 -20.90 -18.25
C PRO A 271 -31.42 -22.11 -18.30
N ALA A 272 -31.74 -23.15 -17.52
CA ALA A 272 -30.99 -24.40 -17.52
C ALA A 272 -30.89 -25.00 -18.94
N GLY A 273 -29.69 -25.44 -19.33
CA GLY A 273 -29.42 -26.03 -20.65
C GLY A 273 -29.14 -25.04 -21.78
N SER A 274 -29.14 -23.73 -21.51
CA SER A 274 -28.62 -22.72 -22.45
C SER A 274 -27.10 -22.56 -22.30
N ARG A 275 -26.44 -22.00 -23.33
CA ARG A 275 -25.03 -21.62 -23.25
C ARG A 275 -24.87 -20.43 -22.30
N THR A 276 -24.16 -20.63 -21.19
CA THR A 276 -24.09 -19.63 -20.11
C THR A 276 -22.75 -18.92 -20.05
N ASP A 277 -22.75 -17.75 -19.41
CA ASP A 277 -21.55 -17.05 -18.96
C ASP A 277 -21.54 -17.04 -17.42
N PRO A 278 -20.95 -18.05 -16.77
CA PRO A 278 -20.96 -18.13 -15.31
C PRO A 278 -20.16 -16.99 -14.67
N PHE A 279 -19.14 -16.45 -15.35
CA PHE A 279 -18.31 -15.37 -14.83
C PHE A 279 -19.06 -14.04 -14.81
N SER A 280 -19.68 -13.66 -15.93
CA SER A 280 -20.49 -12.44 -16.02
C SER A 280 -21.70 -12.51 -15.09
N SER A 281 -22.39 -13.66 -15.05
CA SER A 281 -23.55 -13.87 -14.17
C SER A 281 -23.17 -13.72 -12.70
N LEU A 282 -22.05 -14.33 -12.29
CA LEU A 282 -21.56 -14.23 -10.92
C LEU A 282 -21.12 -12.80 -10.57
N SER A 283 -20.48 -12.08 -11.49
CA SER A 283 -20.08 -10.69 -11.29
C SER A 283 -21.27 -9.77 -11.08
N VAL A 284 -22.29 -9.86 -11.96
CA VAL A 284 -23.52 -9.07 -11.86
C VAL A 284 -24.25 -9.35 -10.54
N LEU A 285 -24.36 -10.62 -10.15
CA LEU A 285 -25.07 -10.99 -8.93
C LEU A 285 -24.34 -10.54 -7.65
N ARG A 286 -23.00 -10.69 -7.61
CA ARG A 286 -22.18 -10.18 -6.49
C ARG A 286 -22.28 -8.66 -6.34
N GLN A 287 -22.27 -7.94 -7.45
CA GLN A 287 -22.42 -6.49 -7.44
C GLN A 287 -23.79 -6.08 -6.87
N ALA A 288 -24.86 -6.74 -7.29
CA ALA A 288 -26.21 -6.46 -6.79
C ALA A 288 -26.37 -6.82 -5.29
N ASN A 289 -25.76 -7.91 -4.83
CA ASN A 289 -25.74 -8.25 -3.39
C ASN A 289 -25.00 -7.17 -2.58
N ALA A 290 -23.81 -6.75 -3.03
CA ALA A 290 -23.04 -5.73 -2.34
C ALA A 290 -23.80 -4.38 -2.25
N GLU A 291 -24.55 -4.03 -3.30
CA GLU A 291 -25.44 -2.86 -3.29
C GLU A 291 -26.57 -3.00 -2.26
N LEU A 292 -27.19 -4.19 -2.14
CA LEU A 292 -28.22 -4.45 -1.14
C LEU A 292 -27.67 -4.39 0.28
N ASP A 293 -26.49 -4.97 0.52
CA ASP A 293 -25.85 -4.96 1.83
C ASP A 293 -25.51 -3.53 2.28
N LEU A 294 -24.92 -2.73 1.40
CA LEU A 294 -24.63 -1.32 1.67
C LEU A 294 -25.91 -0.53 1.94
N ALA A 295 -26.98 -0.78 1.18
CA ALA A 295 -28.27 -0.13 1.39
C ALA A 295 -28.88 -0.50 2.75
N ARG A 296 -28.81 -1.77 3.15
CA ARG A 296 -29.28 -2.28 4.44
C ARG A 296 -28.49 -1.69 5.60
N GLU A 297 -27.16 -1.59 5.46
CA GLU A 297 -26.30 -0.96 6.48
C GLU A 297 -26.68 0.50 6.70
N ARG A 298 -26.86 1.27 5.62
CA ARG A 298 -27.33 2.67 5.68
C ARG A 298 -28.73 2.79 6.28
N ALA A 299 -29.61 1.83 6.03
CA ALA A 299 -30.96 1.83 6.60
C ALA A 299 -30.97 1.49 8.09
N ALA A 300 -30.08 0.62 8.55
CA ALA A 300 -29.91 0.27 9.96
C ALA A 300 -29.22 1.38 10.76
N ARG A 301 -28.35 2.17 10.11
CA ARG A 301 -27.66 3.33 10.68
C ARG A 301 -27.95 4.56 9.83
N PRO A 302 -29.16 5.13 9.94
CA PRO A 302 -29.53 6.29 9.15
C PRO A 302 -28.68 7.49 9.58
N VAL A 303 -27.98 8.07 8.62
CA VAL A 303 -27.24 9.33 8.80
C VAL A 303 -28.23 10.43 9.23
N PRO A 304 -27.88 11.30 10.20
CA PRO A 304 -28.73 12.42 10.57
C PRO A 304 -29.12 13.25 9.36
N SER A 305 -30.39 13.65 9.31
CA SER A 305 -30.86 14.58 8.27
C SER A 305 -30.18 15.95 8.43
N GLN A 306 -30.03 16.68 7.33
CA GLN A 306 -29.50 18.05 7.33
C GLN A 306 -30.28 18.93 8.34
N GLU A 307 -31.61 18.82 8.34
CA GLU A 307 -32.48 19.56 9.23
C GLU A 307 -32.22 19.24 10.72
N GLN A 308 -31.97 17.97 11.07
CA GLN A 308 -31.62 17.60 12.44
C GLN A 308 -30.28 18.20 12.90
N VAL A 309 -29.31 18.29 11.99
CA VAL A 309 -28.01 18.92 12.28
C VAL A 309 -28.20 20.43 12.48
N GLU A 310 -28.95 21.09 11.60
CA GLU A 310 -29.27 22.53 11.69
C GLU A 310 -29.97 22.87 13.01
N HIS A 311 -31.04 22.13 13.36
CA HIS A 311 -31.75 22.34 14.62
C HIS A 311 -30.85 22.21 15.86
N ALA A 312 -29.90 21.26 15.84
CA ALA A 312 -28.96 21.08 16.94
C ALA A 312 -27.92 22.21 17.03
N ILE A 313 -27.47 22.75 15.89
CA ILE A 313 -26.58 23.92 15.84
C ILE A 313 -27.31 25.15 16.36
N ASP A 314 -28.53 25.39 15.90
CA ASP A 314 -29.36 26.52 16.33
C ASP A 314 -29.64 26.47 17.83
N ASP A 315 -29.89 25.27 18.37
CA ASP A 315 -30.06 25.09 19.81
C ASP A 315 -28.79 25.40 20.60
N ALA A 316 -27.63 24.91 20.13
CA ALA A 316 -26.35 25.23 20.73
C ALA A 316 -26.05 26.75 20.70
N ASP A 317 -26.39 27.43 19.60
CA ASP A 317 -26.22 28.88 19.45
C ASP A 317 -27.11 29.68 20.41
N ARG A 318 -28.37 29.26 20.60
CA ARG A 318 -29.25 29.87 21.61
C ARG A 318 -28.68 29.70 23.02
N GLN A 319 -28.22 28.50 23.38
CA GLN A 319 -27.64 28.24 24.70
C GLN A 319 -26.36 29.05 24.94
N LEU A 320 -25.49 29.17 23.93
CA LEU A 320 -24.30 30.02 23.97
C LEU A 320 -24.65 31.49 24.15
N ALA A 321 -25.67 32.00 23.44
CA ALA A 321 -26.10 33.38 23.58
C ALA A 321 -26.59 33.69 25.00
N VAL A 322 -27.37 32.79 25.60
CA VAL A 322 -27.85 32.93 26.98
C VAL A 322 -26.68 32.89 27.99
N ALA A 323 -25.78 31.91 27.87
CA ALA A 323 -24.60 31.81 28.73
C ALA A 323 -23.70 33.05 28.60
N ARG A 324 -23.48 33.55 27.38
CA ARG A 324 -22.69 34.76 27.11
C ARG A 324 -23.27 35.98 27.81
N GLY A 325 -24.59 36.16 27.73
CA GLY A 325 -25.30 37.27 28.36
C GLY A 325 -25.12 37.27 29.87
N LEU A 326 -25.33 36.12 30.52
CA LEU A 326 -25.16 35.99 31.98
C LEU A 326 -23.71 36.24 32.40
N ILE A 327 -22.76 35.60 31.72
CA ILE A 327 -21.32 35.69 32.02
C ILE A 327 -20.80 37.12 31.84
N THR A 328 -21.23 37.81 30.78
CA THR A 328 -20.82 39.19 30.52
C THR A 328 -21.46 40.18 31.49
N GLY A 329 -22.72 39.95 31.90
CA GLY A 329 -23.42 40.81 32.84
C GLY A 329 -22.89 40.75 34.28
N HIS A 330 -22.26 39.65 34.68
CA HIS A 330 -21.87 39.40 36.09
C HIS A 330 -20.39 39.02 36.23
N ARG A 331 -19.51 39.69 35.46
CA ARG A 331 -18.06 39.39 35.42
C ARG A 331 -17.34 39.48 36.77
N GLY A 332 -17.87 40.22 37.75
CA GLY A 332 -17.29 40.28 39.10
C GLY A 332 -17.64 39.08 39.98
N TRP A 333 -18.66 38.31 39.61
CA TRP A 333 -19.34 37.33 40.47
C TRP A 333 -19.16 35.89 39.97
N ILE A 334 -18.70 35.72 38.72
CA ILE A 334 -18.59 34.42 38.05
C ILE A 334 -17.14 33.94 38.03
N GLY A 335 -16.92 32.72 38.51
CA GLY A 335 -15.62 32.07 38.65
C GLY A 335 -15.02 31.53 37.35
N ALA A 336 -13.81 30.97 37.46
CA ALA A 336 -13.06 30.45 36.32
C ALA A 336 -13.73 29.24 35.64
N ASP A 337 -14.39 28.38 36.42
CA ASP A 337 -14.97 27.12 35.93
C ASP A 337 -16.11 27.30 34.92
N ALA A 338 -16.98 28.31 35.13
CA ALA A 338 -18.02 28.66 34.17
C ALA A 338 -17.42 29.24 32.88
N ARG A 339 -16.37 30.07 33.00
CA ARG A 339 -15.69 30.69 31.85
C ARG A 339 -14.94 29.67 31.02
N THR A 340 -14.27 28.71 31.65
CA THR A 340 -13.56 27.64 30.94
C THR A 340 -14.51 26.80 30.10
N ARG A 341 -15.67 26.40 30.66
CA ARG A 341 -16.69 25.64 29.92
C ARG A 341 -17.30 26.45 28.78
N PHE A 342 -17.54 27.74 29.01
CA PHE A 342 -18.04 28.64 27.98
C PHE A 342 -17.06 28.80 26.81
N VAL A 343 -15.78 29.02 27.09
CA VAL A 343 -14.73 29.14 26.05
C VAL A 343 -14.57 27.83 25.26
N GLU A 344 -14.63 26.67 25.92
CA GLU A 344 -14.58 25.38 25.21
C GLU A 344 -15.83 25.17 24.34
N ALA A 345 -17.01 25.58 24.80
CA ALA A 345 -18.22 25.56 23.97
C ALA A 345 -18.08 26.48 22.74
N GLU A 346 -17.53 27.69 22.89
CA GLU A 346 -17.24 28.59 21.76
C GLU A 346 -16.23 27.98 20.79
N ARG A 347 -15.20 27.31 21.30
CA ARG A 347 -14.18 26.65 20.48
C ARG A 347 -14.80 25.53 19.62
N LEU A 348 -15.67 24.71 20.21
CA LEU A 348 -16.38 23.66 19.46
C LEU A 348 -17.34 24.26 18.44
N ARG A 349 -18.06 25.33 18.79
CA ARG A 349 -18.95 26.03 17.86
C ARG A 349 -18.21 26.62 16.66
N ALA A 350 -17.01 27.15 16.87
CA ALA A 350 -16.17 27.69 15.81
C ALA A 350 -15.67 26.60 14.84
N GLY A 351 -15.62 25.33 15.29
CA GLY A 351 -15.29 24.19 14.45
C GLY A 351 -16.47 23.62 13.64
N LEU A 352 -17.70 24.10 13.86
CA LEU A 352 -18.88 23.68 13.09
C LEU A 352 -19.03 24.53 11.82
N PRO A 353 -19.44 23.93 10.69
CA PRO A 353 -19.60 24.63 9.43
C PRO A 353 -20.72 25.68 9.48
N LEU A 354 -20.62 26.70 8.62
CA LEU A 354 -21.65 27.72 8.40
C LEU A 354 -22.39 27.40 7.10
N GLY A 355 -23.41 26.55 7.16
CA GLY A 355 -24.23 26.16 6.00
C GLY A 355 -24.48 24.65 5.89
N PRO A 356 -24.92 24.17 4.71
CA PRO A 356 -25.21 22.76 4.48
C PRO A 356 -24.03 21.84 4.84
N VAL A 357 -24.32 20.76 5.57
CA VAL A 357 -23.31 19.78 6.00
C VAL A 357 -23.34 18.58 5.03
N ALA A 358 -22.16 18.24 4.51
CA ALA A 358 -22.00 17.04 3.67
C ALA A 358 -22.45 15.81 4.44
N GLU A 359 -23.09 14.85 3.76
CA GLU A 359 -23.69 13.67 4.40
C GLU A 359 -22.71 12.91 5.30
N ASP A 360 -21.47 12.74 4.82
CA ASP A 360 -20.40 12.06 5.56
C ASP A 360 -19.99 12.77 6.86
N ASP A 361 -20.23 14.07 6.98
CA ASP A 361 -19.86 14.88 8.15
C ASP A 361 -21.02 15.07 9.14
N ARG A 362 -22.26 14.68 8.78
CA ARG A 362 -23.47 15.01 9.58
C ARG A 362 -23.49 14.37 10.95
N GLU A 363 -22.98 13.14 11.09
CA GLU A 363 -22.88 12.49 12.40
C GLU A 363 -21.93 13.25 13.35
N THR A 364 -20.75 13.59 12.84
CA THR A 364 -19.74 14.36 13.58
C THR A 364 -20.24 15.76 13.92
N ALA A 365 -20.89 16.43 12.97
CA ALA A 365 -21.47 17.75 13.17
C ALA A 365 -22.60 17.73 14.22
N LEU A 366 -23.51 16.77 14.16
CA LEU A 366 -24.59 16.60 15.15
C LEU A 366 -24.02 16.36 16.55
N ALA A 367 -23.05 15.45 16.68
CA ALA A 367 -22.41 15.15 17.96
C ALA A 367 -21.69 16.37 18.54
N THR A 368 -20.98 17.12 17.70
CA THR A 368 -20.27 18.34 18.09
C THR A 368 -21.25 19.44 18.51
N ALA A 369 -22.34 19.65 17.77
CA ALA A 369 -23.39 20.62 18.12
C ALA A 369 -24.04 20.30 19.48
N ARG A 370 -24.39 19.03 19.73
CA ARG A 370 -24.93 18.60 21.03
C ARG A 370 -23.93 18.82 22.17
N ARG A 371 -22.65 18.54 21.96
CA ARG A 371 -21.59 18.78 22.95
C ARG A 371 -21.41 20.26 23.25
N THR A 372 -21.45 21.12 22.22
CA THR A 372 -21.44 22.58 22.36
C THR A 372 -22.58 23.06 23.26
N GLY A 373 -23.81 22.62 22.98
CA GLY A 373 -24.98 22.94 23.81
C GLY A 373 -24.79 22.50 25.26
N ALA A 374 -24.42 21.24 25.49
CA ALA A 374 -24.20 20.72 26.84
C ALA A 374 -23.19 21.56 27.66
N LEU A 375 -22.06 21.93 27.06
CA LEU A 375 -21.06 22.78 27.72
C LEU A 375 -21.58 24.21 27.99
N ALA A 376 -22.37 24.78 27.08
CA ALA A 376 -23.00 26.08 27.28
C ALA A 376 -24.02 26.05 28.43
N ALA A 377 -24.83 24.99 28.53
CA ALA A 377 -25.76 24.78 29.64
C ALA A 377 -25.03 24.58 30.98
N GLU A 378 -23.95 23.80 31.01
CA GLU A 378 -23.12 23.65 32.22
C GLU A 378 -22.51 24.97 32.67
N ALA A 379 -21.97 25.76 31.73
CA ALA A 379 -21.41 27.08 32.01
C ALA A 379 -22.47 28.01 32.63
N LEU A 380 -23.69 27.98 32.08
CA LEU A 380 -24.82 28.76 32.59
C LEU A 380 -25.20 28.35 34.03
N GLN A 381 -25.30 27.05 34.30
CA GLN A 381 -25.66 26.55 35.64
C GLN A 381 -24.61 26.90 36.70
N ILE A 382 -23.32 26.79 36.37
CA ILE A 382 -22.23 27.17 37.28
C ILE A 382 -22.28 28.68 37.54
N ALA A 383 -22.41 29.49 36.47
CA ALA A 383 -22.49 30.94 36.60
C ALA A 383 -23.69 31.40 37.47
N GLN A 384 -24.84 30.73 37.37
CA GLN A 384 -25.99 31.01 38.23
C GLN A 384 -25.71 30.69 39.71
N ARG A 385 -25.03 29.57 39.99
CA ARG A 385 -24.61 29.22 41.36
C ARG A 385 -23.61 30.21 41.92
N ASP A 386 -22.64 30.64 41.11
CA ASP A 386 -21.63 31.62 41.52
C ASP A 386 -22.28 32.96 41.91
N ILE A 387 -23.28 33.41 41.13
CA ILE A 387 -24.06 34.63 41.43
C ILE A 387 -24.83 34.47 42.74
N GLU A 388 -25.52 33.34 42.93
CA GLU A 388 -26.32 33.09 44.14
C GLU A 388 -25.46 33.04 45.40
N GLN A 389 -24.28 32.40 45.33
CA GLN A 389 -23.33 32.34 46.45
C GLN A 389 -22.70 33.70 46.79
N SER A 390 -22.62 34.59 45.80
CA SER A 390 -22.03 35.92 45.96
C SER A 390 -23.04 36.97 46.46
N ARG A 391 -24.34 36.64 46.53
CA ARG A 391 -25.36 37.52 47.13
C ARG A 391 -25.15 37.60 48.65
N PRO A 392 -24.99 38.80 49.23
CA PRO A 392 -24.99 38.95 50.68
C PRO A 392 -26.29 38.41 51.27
N SER A 393 -26.20 37.56 52.29
CA SER A 393 -27.34 37.16 53.12
C SER A 393 -27.86 38.37 53.89
N ASP A 394 -28.62 39.24 53.24
CA ASP A 394 -29.29 40.37 53.88
C ASP A 394 -30.57 39.89 54.58
N TRP A 395 -30.35 39.11 55.64
CA TRP A 395 -31.28 38.91 56.75
C TRP A 395 -30.45 38.83 58.03
N GLY A 396 -30.04 40.01 58.48
CA GLY A 396 -29.65 40.24 59.86
C GLY A 396 -30.86 40.36 60.78
N ASP A 397 -30.72 39.75 61.95
CA ASP A 397 -31.07 40.30 63.27
C ASP A 397 -32.55 40.54 63.65
N GLY A 398 -32.98 39.91 64.75
CA GLY A 398 -34.23 40.29 65.42
C GLY A 398 -34.84 39.24 66.35
N GLY A 399 -34.21 39.01 67.51
CA GLY A 399 -34.85 38.82 68.82
C GLY A 399 -35.99 37.80 69.04
N GLY A 400 -35.85 37.02 70.12
CA GLY A 400 -36.99 36.65 70.97
C GLY A 400 -37.50 35.22 70.78
N GLY A 401 -37.41 34.43 71.85
CA GLY A 401 -37.95 33.07 71.91
C GLY A 401 -39.48 33.01 71.87
N GLY A 402 -40.01 31.79 71.78
CA GLY A 402 -41.44 31.56 71.96
C GLY A 402 -41.99 30.38 71.17
N TRP A 403 -41.96 29.23 71.83
CA TRP A 403 -42.99 28.19 71.87
C TRP A 403 -44.36 28.47 71.21
N GLY A 404 -44.91 27.43 70.57
CA GLY A 404 -46.35 27.23 70.33
C GLY A 404 -46.84 27.86 69.02
N GLY A 405 -47.41 27.14 68.07
CA GLY A 405 -48.42 26.11 68.23
C GLY A 405 -49.81 26.75 68.11
N GLY A 406 -50.48 26.56 66.96
CA GLY A 406 -51.94 26.57 66.95
C GLY A 406 -52.68 27.27 65.80
N TYR A 407 -53.34 26.42 65.01
CA TYR A 407 -54.76 26.48 64.59
C TYR A 407 -55.31 27.59 63.67
N GLY A 408 -56.09 27.12 62.68
CA GLY A 408 -57.35 27.74 62.23
C GLY A 408 -57.26 28.52 60.93
N ARG A 409 -57.48 27.89 59.77
CA ARG A 409 -58.79 27.70 59.11
C ARG A 409 -59.54 29.01 58.80
N GLY A 410 -59.54 29.36 57.51
CA GLY A 410 -60.79 29.67 56.81
C GLY A 410 -60.92 31.07 56.19
N GLY A 411 -61.04 31.08 54.86
CA GLY A 411 -62.12 31.84 54.21
C GLY A 411 -61.75 33.08 53.42
N GLY A 412 -61.69 32.93 52.09
CA GLY A 412 -62.52 33.74 51.19
C GLY A 412 -61.92 35.04 50.65
N GLY A 413 -61.84 35.12 49.32
CA GLY A 413 -62.22 36.32 48.58
C GLY A 413 -61.10 37.10 47.90
N GLY A 414 -60.97 36.87 46.58
CA GLY A 414 -61.03 37.95 45.60
C GLY A 414 -59.79 38.84 45.41
N GLY A 415 -59.19 38.71 44.23
CA GLY A 415 -58.89 39.88 43.40
C GLY A 415 -57.44 40.37 43.38
N GLY A 416 -56.81 40.16 42.23
CA GLY A 416 -56.03 41.22 41.59
C GLY A 416 -54.55 41.30 41.91
N GLY A 417 -53.74 40.81 40.97
CA GLY A 417 -52.48 41.45 40.59
C GLY A 417 -51.28 41.20 41.48
N ASN A 418 -50.44 40.24 41.08
CA ASN A 418 -48.97 40.35 41.09
C ASN A 418 -48.37 39.11 40.39
N MET A 419 -48.06 39.25 39.10
CA MET A 419 -47.13 38.36 38.39
C MET A 419 -45.77 39.04 38.36
N VAL A 420 -44.85 38.63 39.25
CA VAL A 420 -43.41 38.49 38.94
C VAL A 420 -42.85 37.49 39.96
N GLY A 421 -42.33 36.35 39.50
CA GLY A 421 -41.39 35.54 40.27
C GLY A 421 -41.72 34.05 40.35
N GLY A 422 -41.09 33.28 39.45
CA GLY A 422 -40.64 31.92 39.73
C GLY A 422 -41.66 30.81 39.54
N MET A 423 -41.45 30.00 38.49
CA MET A 423 -41.51 28.53 38.51
C MET A 423 -41.26 28.01 37.09
N LEU A 424 -39.98 27.77 36.76
CA LEU A 424 -39.60 26.85 35.69
C LEU A 424 -39.30 25.51 36.35
N GLY A 425 -40.24 24.59 36.23
CA GLY A 425 -40.17 23.26 36.80
C GLY A 425 -41.11 22.30 36.08
N GLY A 426 -40.64 21.75 34.97
CA GLY A 426 -41.05 20.45 34.43
C GLY A 426 -42.39 20.39 33.67
N LEU A 427 -42.33 19.90 32.43
CA LEU A 427 -43.24 18.86 31.95
C LEU A 427 -42.63 18.20 30.71
N VAL A 428 -42.23 16.94 30.89
CA VAL A 428 -42.28 15.92 29.85
C VAL A 428 -43.76 15.53 29.74
N ILE A 429 -44.32 15.56 28.52
CA ILE A 429 -45.35 14.66 27.93
C ILE A 429 -45.98 15.36 26.71
N GLY A 430 -45.96 14.67 25.56
CA GLY A 430 -47.12 14.71 24.66
C GLY A 430 -46.93 15.21 23.24
N SER A 431 -46.13 14.52 22.44
CA SER A 431 -46.25 14.51 20.97
C SER A 431 -47.47 13.68 20.51
N LEU A 432 -48.67 14.09 20.94
CA LEU A 432 -49.96 13.53 20.50
C LEU A 432 -50.99 14.67 20.48
N LEU A 433 -51.07 15.41 19.37
CA LEU A 433 -52.26 16.10 18.84
C LEU A 433 -51.83 16.96 17.65
N GLY A 434 -52.00 16.40 16.45
CA GLY A 434 -51.75 17.06 15.18
C GLY A 434 -52.39 16.28 14.04
N ASP A 435 -53.63 15.82 14.25
CA ASP A 435 -54.47 15.33 13.15
C ASP A 435 -55.94 15.56 13.53
N ILE A 436 -56.40 16.80 13.38
CA ILE A 436 -57.81 17.19 13.28
C ILE A 436 -57.88 18.65 12.78
N PHE A 437 -58.44 18.81 11.57
CA PHE A 437 -58.72 20.03 10.80
C PHE A 437 -57.56 20.64 9.98
N ASP A 438 -57.42 20.17 8.73
CA ASP A 438 -57.74 21.02 7.57
C ASP A 438 -58.20 20.14 6.39
N GLY A 439 -59.20 20.63 5.66
CA GLY A 439 -59.80 20.02 4.48
C GLY A 439 -59.41 20.72 3.18
#